data_AF-A0A2K3P0T4-F1
#
_entry.id   AF-A0A2K3P0T4-F1
#
_cell.length_a   1.000
_cell.length_b   1.000
_cell.length_c   1.000
_cell.angle_alpha   90.00
_cell.angle_beta   90.00
_cell.angle_gamma   90.00
#
_symmetry.space_group_name_H-M   'P 1'
#
loop_
_entity.id
_entity.type
_entity.pdbx_description
1 polymer ?
#
loop_
_entity_poly.entity_id
_entity_poly.type
_entity_poly.pdbx_seq_one_letter_code
_entity_poly.pdbx_strand_id
1 'polypeptide(L)'
;MTSQSWILRLIFIWASASLVLANERSFYIVQNTTLQLSRGLPVGNSPGSKPGATVVVERVRIHGLPRFRNLRKFAHSVKVKLLPANSNVRLPNIEICFHRNASLAMGMCSQGQWEKVVKGSWVRSMSPFDHKLLDIRTLGSTLENFELSVEEEFFAYRIVLLILGITLLSSASFLSQSLAFYYSSAMAIGIILVILIILYQGMKLLPTGRRSSLAIVLYSSALGLGTFLLRYIPGLVRSILTELGIDEDMYNPAYGKMGACKGVKYKGSDNEAVFA
;
A
#
# COMPACT_ATOMS: atom_id res chain seq x y z
N MET A 1 17.96 43.31 2.86
CA MET A 1 16.48 43.43 3.09
C MET A 1 15.65 42.57 2.13
N THR A 2 16.17 41.43 1.64
CA THR A 2 15.45 40.57 0.67
C THR A 2 14.98 39.24 1.29
N SER A 3 15.73 38.65 2.22
CA SER A 3 15.41 37.34 2.85
C SER A 3 14.08 37.33 3.64
N GLN A 4 13.79 38.42 4.36
CA GLN A 4 12.57 38.55 5.18
C GLN A 4 11.29 38.57 4.34
N SER A 5 11.36 39.02 3.07
CA SER A 5 10.22 39.03 2.14
C SER A 5 9.84 37.64 1.65
N TRP A 6 10.81 36.72 1.50
CA TRP A 6 10.55 35.34 1.06
C TRP A 6 9.90 34.50 2.16
N ILE A 7 10.34 34.68 3.40
CA ILE A 7 9.74 34.01 4.57
C ILE A 7 8.29 34.48 4.76
N LEU A 8 8.03 35.78 4.63
CA LEU A 8 6.67 36.33 4.68
C LEU A 8 5.80 35.82 3.52
N ARG A 9 6.33 35.67 2.30
CA ARG A 9 5.60 35.09 1.16
C ARG A 9 5.29 33.60 1.36
N LEU A 10 6.19 32.83 1.96
CA LEU A 10 5.95 31.42 2.32
C LEU A 10 4.87 31.27 3.41
N ILE A 11 4.88 32.16 4.41
CA ILE A 11 3.83 32.22 5.45
C ILE A 11 2.48 32.62 4.82
N PHE A 12 2.47 33.55 3.85
CA PHE A 12 1.25 33.96 3.14
C PHE A 12 0.67 32.86 2.24
N ILE A 13 1.52 32.03 1.62
CA ILE A 13 1.11 30.85 0.83
C ILE A 13 0.51 29.76 1.76
N TRP A 14 1.07 29.60 2.96
CA TRP A 14 0.53 28.67 3.97
C TRP A 14 -0.82 29.16 4.54
N ALA A 15 -0.97 30.46 4.76
CA ALA A 15 -2.22 31.08 5.21
C ALA A 15 -3.33 30.98 4.14
N SER A 16 -3.00 31.17 2.87
CA SER A 16 -3.96 31.07 1.76
C SER A 16 -4.37 29.62 1.43
N ALA A 17 -3.49 28.64 1.63
CA ALA A 17 -3.84 27.22 1.54
C ALA A 17 -4.82 26.77 2.64
N SER A 18 -4.96 27.54 3.73
CA SER A 18 -5.84 27.23 4.87
C SER A 18 -7.24 27.85 4.74
N LEU A 19 -7.52 28.59 3.66
CA LEU A 19 -8.77 29.31 3.42
C LEU A 19 -9.43 28.88 2.11
N VAL A 20 -9.90 27.64 2.02
CA VAL A 20 -10.98 27.26 1.09
C VAL A 20 -11.94 26.31 1.81
N LEU A 21 -12.99 26.90 2.38
CA LEU A 21 -14.22 26.22 2.75
C LEU A 21 -15.20 26.40 1.57
N ALA A 22 -15.54 25.32 0.89
CA ALA A 22 -16.74 25.28 0.04
C ALA A 22 -17.34 23.87 0.12
N ASN A 23 -18.54 23.85 0.68
CA ASN A 23 -19.48 22.76 0.79
C ASN A 23 -20.02 22.40 -0.61
N GLU A 24 -19.89 21.14 -1.04
CA GLU A 24 -20.69 20.61 -2.16
C GLU A 24 -20.84 19.08 -2.03
N ARG A 25 -22.09 18.63 -1.96
CA ARG A 25 -22.47 17.22 -1.86
C ARG A 25 -22.39 16.57 -3.25
N SER A 26 -21.63 15.48 -3.36
CA SER A 26 -21.81 14.49 -4.42
C SER A 26 -21.28 13.12 -3.99
N PHE A 27 -21.85 12.08 -4.59
CA PHE A 27 -21.75 10.67 -4.23
C PHE A 27 -20.38 10.09 -4.60
N TYR A 28 -19.53 9.84 -3.60
CA TYR A 28 -18.15 9.34 -3.71
C TYR A 28 -17.81 8.55 -2.43
N ILE A 29 -16.64 7.92 -2.30
CA ILE A 29 -16.13 7.37 -1.00
C ILE A 29 -16.15 8.52 0.02
N VAL A 30 -17.28 8.69 0.71
CA VAL A 30 -17.58 9.87 1.53
C VAL A 30 -18.08 9.44 2.90
N GLN A 31 -18.44 8.17 3.11
CA GLN A 31 -18.93 7.72 4.39
C GLN A 31 -18.59 6.25 4.62
N ASN A 32 -18.37 5.90 5.89
CA ASN A 32 -18.21 4.52 6.33
C ASN A 32 -19.36 3.69 5.73
N THR A 33 -19.03 2.88 4.75
CA THR A 33 -20.01 2.14 3.95
C THR A 33 -19.82 0.68 4.24
N THR A 34 -20.91 0.05 4.65
CA THR A 34 -21.01 -1.40 4.76
C THR A 34 -21.76 -1.92 3.55
N LEU A 35 -21.18 -2.92 2.89
CA LEU A 35 -21.81 -3.62 1.78
C LEU A 35 -21.94 -5.09 2.17
N GLN A 36 -23.17 -5.58 2.20
CA GLN A 36 -23.42 -7.02 2.33
C GLN A 36 -23.13 -7.71 1.01
N LEU A 37 -22.41 -8.82 1.10
CA LEU A 37 -22.01 -9.60 -0.05
C LEU A 37 -23.17 -10.47 -0.55
N SER A 38 -23.25 -10.64 -1.87
CA SER A 38 -24.36 -11.32 -2.53
C SER A 38 -24.03 -12.79 -2.86
N ARG A 39 -24.86 -13.41 -3.70
CA ARG A 39 -24.57 -14.73 -4.27
C ARG A 39 -23.47 -14.59 -5.32
N GLY A 40 -22.24 -14.89 -4.93
CA GLY A 40 -21.11 -14.97 -5.85
C GLY A 40 -21.35 -15.94 -7.02
N LEU A 41 -20.56 -15.77 -8.08
CA LEU A 41 -20.65 -16.57 -9.30
C LEU A 41 -19.77 -17.83 -9.19
N PRO A 42 -20.25 -19.01 -9.61
CA PRO A 42 -19.41 -20.20 -9.66
C PRO A 42 -18.36 -20.07 -10.77
N VAL A 43 -17.08 -20.19 -10.40
CA VAL A 43 -15.92 -20.15 -11.28
C VAL A 43 -15.16 -21.48 -11.17
N GLY A 44 -14.97 -22.15 -12.30
CA GLY A 44 -14.16 -23.37 -12.38
C GLY A 44 -12.69 -23.07 -12.65
N ASN A 45 -11.79 -23.97 -12.22
CA ASN A 45 -10.36 -23.93 -12.54
C ASN A 45 -9.64 -22.63 -12.13
N SER A 46 -10.08 -22.02 -11.03
CA SER A 46 -9.41 -20.86 -10.43
C SER A 46 -7.98 -21.23 -10.00
N PRO A 47 -6.94 -20.42 -10.32
CA PRO A 47 -5.56 -20.74 -9.98
C PRO A 47 -5.35 -20.94 -8.47
N GLY A 48 -4.76 -22.07 -8.08
CA GLY A 48 -4.55 -22.45 -6.67
C GLY A 48 -5.71 -23.23 -6.03
N SER A 49 -6.85 -23.40 -6.71
CA SER A 49 -7.88 -24.36 -6.28
C SER A 49 -7.52 -25.79 -6.71
N LYS A 50 -8.16 -26.80 -6.11
CA LYS A 50 -7.98 -28.19 -6.54
C LYS A 50 -8.41 -28.35 -8.01
N PRO A 51 -7.69 -29.14 -8.83
CA PRO A 51 -8.09 -29.39 -10.22
C PRO A 51 -9.54 -29.87 -10.31
N GLY A 52 -10.35 -29.23 -11.15
CA GLY A 52 -11.78 -29.55 -11.31
C GLY A 52 -12.71 -29.00 -10.24
N ALA A 53 -12.21 -28.30 -9.22
CA ALA A 53 -13.05 -27.66 -8.21
C ALA A 53 -13.71 -26.39 -8.76
N THR A 54 -15.00 -26.23 -8.48
CA THR A 54 -15.76 -24.98 -8.65
C THR A 54 -15.73 -24.18 -7.36
N VAL A 55 -15.26 -22.93 -7.44
CA VAL A 55 -15.25 -21.98 -6.33
C VAL A 55 -16.30 -20.90 -6.58
N VAL A 56 -16.93 -20.40 -5.52
CA VAL A 56 -17.85 -19.26 -5.63
C VAL A 56 -17.03 -17.99 -5.48
N VAL A 57 -17.13 -17.06 -6.43
CA VAL A 57 -16.34 -15.82 -6.47
C VAL A 57 -17.25 -14.61 -6.59
N GLU A 58 -16.98 -13.60 -5.78
CA GLU A 58 -17.58 -12.29 -5.86
C GLU A 58 -16.51 -11.23 -6.07
N ARG A 59 -16.73 -10.30 -7.00
CA ARG A 59 -15.80 -9.19 -7.27
C ARG A 59 -16.46 -7.87 -6.90
N VAL A 60 -15.84 -7.18 -5.95
CA VAL A 60 -16.23 -5.82 -5.53
C VAL A 60 -15.28 -4.81 -6.17
N ARG A 61 -15.84 -3.79 -6.83
CA ARG A 61 -15.05 -2.69 -7.41
C ARG A 61 -15.01 -1.52 -6.46
N ILE A 62 -13.81 -1.09 -6.07
CA ILE A 62 -13.60 0.04 -5.17
C ILE A 62 -13.05 1.20 -6.00
N HIS A 63 -13.87 2.23 -6.15
CA HIS A 63 -13.54 3.40 -6.95
C HIS A 63 -12.92 4.51 -6.11
N GLY A 64 -11.61 4.74 -6.27
CA GLY A 64 -10.91 5.88 -5.69
C GLY A 64 -11.44 7.24 -6.13
N LEU A 65 -11.10 8.25 -5.33
CA LEU A 65 -11.45 9.64 -5.56
C LEU A 65 -10.50 10.30 -6.59
N PRO A 66 -10.98 11.24 -7.41
CA PRO A 66 -10.08 12.04 -8.25
C PRO A 66 -9.19 12.94 -7.38
N ARG A 67 -7.87 12.78 -7.50
CA ARG A 67 -6.86 13.41 -6.63
C ARG A 67 -6.93 14.95 -6.62
N PHE A 68 -6.95 15.58 -7.79
CA PHE A 68 -6.94 17.04 -7.90
C PHE A 68 -8.24 17.70 -7.38
N ARG A 69 -9.38 17.01 -7.43
CA ARG A 69 -10.65 17.52 -6.89
C ARG A 69 -10.79 17.29 -5.39
N ASN A 70 -10.00 16.37 -4.80
CA ASN A 70 -10.15 15.92 -3.42
C ASN A 70 -8.84 16.04 -2.62
N LEU A 71 -8.11 17.16 -2.75
CA LEU A 71 -6.81 17.36 -2.08
C LEU A 71 -6.89 17.25 -0.54
N ARG A 72 -8.05 17.56 0.06
CA ARG A 72 -8.29 17.38 1.51
C ARG A 72 -8.08 15.93 1.97
N LYS A 73 -8.26 14.96 1.07
CA LYS A 73 -8.10 13.52 1.35
C LYS A 73 -6.64 13.05 1.26
N PHE A 74 -5.68 13.94 0.96
CA PHE A 74 -4.26 13.60 0.85
C PHE A 74 -3.70 12.93 2.11
N ALA A 75 -4.06 13.46 3.27
CA ALA A 75 -3.64 12.95 4.57
C ALA A 75 -4.47 11.75 5.05
N HIS A 76 -5.33 11.17 4.21
CA HIS A 76 -6.17 10.05 4.60
C HIS A 76 -5.66 8.76 3.94
N SER A 77 -5.91 7.63 4.61
CA SER A 77 -5.82 6.29 4.04
C SER A 77 -7.18 5.61 4.21
N VAL A 78 -7.53 4.72 3.29
CA VAL A 78 -8.76 3.94 3.35
C VAL A 78 -8.42 2.53 3.79
N LYS A 79 -9.07 2.04 4.85
CA LYS A 79 -9.00 0.65 5.29
C LYS A 79 -10.24 -0.10 4.80
N VAL A 80 -10.02 -1.10 3.98
CA VAL A 80 -11.03 -2.06 3.56
C VAL A 80 -10.99 -3.23 4.52
N LYS A 81 -12.13 -3.54 5.13
CA LYS A 81 -12.31 -4.62 6.09
C LYS A 81 -13.34 -5.60 5.55
N LEU A 82 -13.05 -6.89 5.70
CA LEU A 82 -14.03 -7.95 5.54
C LEU A 82 -14.30 -8.54 6.92
N LEU A 83 -15.56 -8.44 7.36
CA LEU A 83 -16.01 -8.86 8.69
C LEU A 83 -17.13 -9.89 8.55
N PRO A 84 -17.27 -10.84 9.47
CA PRO A 84 -18.43 -11.72 9.50
C PRO A 84 -19.62 -10.95 10.08
N ALA A 85 -20.77 -11.02 9.43
CA ALA A 85 -22.04 -10.44 9.90
C ALA A 85 -22.46 -11.05 11.25
N ASN A 86 -22.17 -12.34 11.45
CA ASN A 86 -22.51 -13.09 12.65
C ASN A 86 -21.27 -13.80 13.21
N SER A 87 -20.92 -13.53 14.48
CA SER A 87 -19.73 -14.09 15.15
C SER A 87 -19.82 -15.58 15.50
N ASN A 88 -21.03 -16.16 15.48
CA ASN A 88 -21.28 -17.54 15.95
C ASN A 88 -21.33 -18.59 14.82
N VAL A 89 -21.10 -18.20 13.57
CA VAL A 89 -21.16 -19.11 12.41
C VAL A 89 -19.77 -19.66 12.11
N ARG A 90 -19.65 -20.97 11.84
CA ARG A 90 -18.38 -21.58 11.39
C ARG A 90 -17.95 -20.95 10.07
N LEU A 91 -16.82 -20.23 10.08
CA LEU A 91 -16.38 -19.50 8.90
C LEU A 91 -15.87 -20.46 7.81
N PRO A 92 -16.29 -20.28 6.55
CA PRO A 92 -15.74 -21.02 5.43
C PRO A 92 -14.30 -20.59 5.15
N ASN A 93 -13.56 -21.43 4.41
CA ASN A 93 -12.22 -21.08 3.93
C ASN A 93 -12.34 -20.01 2.84
N ILE A 94 -12.19 -18.74 3.24
CA ILE A 94 -12.24 -17.59 2.34
C ILE A 94 -10.83 -17.19 1.95
N GLU A 95 -10.69 -16.93 0.66
CA GLU A 95 -9.48 -16.36 0.07
C GLU A 95 -9.82 -15.07 -0.66
N ILE A 96 -8.96 -14.09 -0.52
CA ILE A 96 -9.16 -12.73 -1.01
C ILE A 96 -7.99 -12.36 -1.91
N CYS A 97 -8.27 -11.77 -3.06
CA CYS A 97 -7.29 -11.13 -3.93
C CYS A 97 -7.64 -9.64 -4.02
N PHE A 98 -6.70 -8.78 -3.64
CA PHE A 98 -6.86 -7.32 -3.69
C PHE A 98 -5.89 -6.74 -4.72
N HIS A 99 -6.40 -6.37 -5.90
CA HIS A 99 -5.57 -6.11 -7.08
C HIS A 99 -6.11 -4.94 -7.90
N ARG A 100 -5.29 -4.39 -8.81
CA ARG A 100 -5.70 -3.27 -9.69
C ARG A 100 -6.10 -3.72 -11.11
N ASN A 101 -5.82 -4.96 -11.47
CA ASN A 101 -5.88 -5.38 -12.86
C ASN A 101 -7.30 -5.78 -13.30
N ALA A 102 -7.98 -4.86 -13.99
CA ALA A 102 -9.32 -5.07 -14.50
C ALA A 102 -9.40 -6.04 -15.70
N SER A 103 -8.28 -6.34 -16.38
CA SER A 103 -8.29 -7.29 -17.49
C SER A 103 -8.32 -8.76 -17.03
N LEU A 104 -8.01 -9.03 -15.76
CA LEU A 104 -8.10 -10.36 -15.18
C LEU A 104 -9.57 -10.78 -15.01
N ALA A 105 -9.91 -11.96 -15.51
CA ALA A 105 -11.22 -12.56 -15.26
C ALA A 105 -11.46 -12.79 -13.76
N MET A 106 -12.73 -12.80 -13.35
CA MET A 106 -13.15 -12.98 -11.95
C MET A 106 -12.56 -14.26 -11.36
N GLY A 107 -11.86 -14.15 -10.23
CA GLY A 107 -11.30 -15.32 -9.55
C GLY A 107 -10.09 -15.94 -10.24
N MET A 108 -9.49 -15.27 -11.23
CA MET A 108 -8.33 -15.80 -11.98
C MET A 108 -6.99 -15.15 -11.60
N CYS A 109 -6.90 -14.55 -10.39
CA CYS A 109 -5.61 -14.10 -9.85
C CYS A 109 -4.63 -15.27 -9.71
N SER A 110 -3.33 -15.01 -9.86
CA SER A 110 -2.29 -16.02 -9.65
C SER A 110 -2.26 -16.50 -8.20
N GLN A 111 -1.80 -17.73 -7.97
CA GLN A 111 -1.88 -18.40 -6.67
C GLN A 111 -1.24 -17.59 -5.52
N GLY A 112 -0.14 -16.87 -5.76
CA GLY A 112 0.55 -16.08 -4.74
C GLY A 112 -0.14 -14.76 -4.36
N GLN A 113 -1.17 -14.34 -5.10
CA GLN A 113 -1.93 -13.10 -4.83
C GLN A 113 -3.15 -13.33 -3.94
N TRP A 114 -3.46 -14.59 -3.62
CA TRP A 114 -4.57 -14.94 -2.76
C TRP A 114 -4.14 -14.96 -1.30
N GLU A 115 -4.79 -14.14 -0.49
CA GLU A 115 -4.62 -14.08 0.96
C GLU A 115 -5.75 -14.83 1.64
N LYS A 116 -5.43 -15.71 2.59
CA LYS A 116 -6.43 -16.43 3.39
C LYS A 116 -6.95 -15.50 4.49
N VAL A 117 -8.26 -15.54 4.73
CA VAL A 117 -8.85 -14.87 5.89
C VAL A 117 -8.50 -15.65 7.16
N VAL A 118 -7.68 -15.06 8.02
CA VAL A 118 -7.20 -15.69 9.27
C VAL A 118 -7.93 -15.03 10.45
N LYS A 119 -8.42 -15.84 11.41
CA LYS A 119 -9.19 -15.37 12.59
C LYS A 119 -10.51 -14.65 12.24
N GLY A 120 -11.00 -14.83 11.03
CA GLY A 120 -12.32 -14.41 10.61
C GLY A 120 -12.51 -12.95 10.23
N SER A 121 -11.44 -12.16 10.24
CA SER A 121 -11.44 -10.82 9.64
C SER A 121 -10.24 -10.64 8.73
N TRP A 122 -10.40 -9.78 7.73
CA TRP A 122 -9.32 -9.35 6.85
C TRP A 122 -9.34 -7.84 6.73
N VAL A 123 -8.16 -7.22 6.77
CA VAL A 123 -8.03 -5.76 6.71
C VAL A 123 -6.86 -5.41 5.81
N ARG A 124 -7.10 -4.49 4.88
CA ARG A 124 -6.05 -3.93 4.02
C ARG A 124 -6.23 -2.43 3.86
N SER A 125 -5.12 -1.70 3.87
CA SER A 125 -5.10 -0.28 3.55
C SER A 125 -4.89 -0.04 2.06
N MET A 126 -5.48 1.03 1.56
CA MET A 126 -5.27 1.56 0.21
C MET A 126 -5.32 3.10 0.24
N SER A 127 -4.74 3.72 -0.78
CA SER A 127 -4.89 5.16 -0.97
C SER A 127 -6.35 5.53 -1.29
N PRO A 128 -6.88 6.65 -0.76
CA PRO A 128 -8.23 7.12 -1.10
C PRO A 128 -8.41 7.43 -2.59
N PHE A 129 -7.31 7.61 -3.33
CA PHE A 129 -7.32 7.97 -4.75
C PHE A 129 -7.07 6.77 -5.67
N ASP A 130 -6.82 5.58 -5.14
CA ASP A 130 -6.53 4.40 -5.95
C ASP A 130 -7.81 3.63 -6.30
N HIS A 131 -7.81 2.98 -7.45
CA HIS A 131 -8.90 2.12 -7.90
C HIS A 131 -8.46 0.67 -7.75
N LYS A 132 -9.20 -0.11 -6.97
CA LYS A 132 -8.86 -1.50 -6.67
C LYS A 132 -10.07 -2.42 -6.86
N LEU A 133 -9.79 -3.66 -7.18
CA LEU A 133 -10.72 -4.76 -7.31
C LEU A 133 -10.45 -5.74 -6.17
N LEU A 134 -11.52 -6.12 -5.48
CA LEU A 134 -11.49 -7.12 -4.44
C LEU A 134 -12.22 -8.36 -4.94
N ASP A 135 -11.47 -9.42 -5.24
CA ASP A 135 -12.04 -10.72 -5.57
C ASP A 135 -12.05 -11.56 -4.30
N ILE A 136 -13.23 -12.02 -3.89
CA ILE A 136 -13.44 -12.87 -2.73
C ILE A 136 -13.88 -14.23 -3.25
N ARG A 137 -13.17 -15.30 -2.89
CA ARG A 137 -13.54 -16.67 -3.26
C ARG A 137 -13.71 -17.55 -2.04
N THR A 138 -14.66 -18.49 -2.15
CA THR A 138 -14.90 -19.51 -1.13
C THR A 138 -15.14 -20.87 -1.78
N LEU A 139 -14.82 -21.93 -1.02
CA LEU A 139 -15.08 -23.31 -1.43
C LEU A 139 -16.49 -23.72 -0.99
N GLY A 140 -17.43 -23.74 -1.95
CA GLY A 140 -18.75 -24.38 -1.80
C GLY A 140 -19.74 -23.71 -0.84
N SER A 141 -19.42 -22.56 -0.24
CA SER A 141 -20.33 -21.81 0.64
C SER A 141 -20.86 -20.52 -0.02
N THR A 142 -21.95 -19.97 0.50
CA THR A 142 -22.40 -18.61 0.16
C THR A 142 -21.56 -17.57 0.91
N LEU A 143 -21.47 -16.35 0.35
CA LEU A 143 -20.74 -15.22 0.91
C LEU A 143 -21.65 -14.27 1.72
N GLU A 144 -22.95 -14.57 1.79
CA GLU A 144 -24.02 -13.74 2.39
C GLU A 144 -23.78 -13.37 3.87
N ASN A 145 -22.93 -14.11 4.58
CA ASN A 145 -22.62 -13.87 5.99
C ASN A 145 -21.44 -12.90 6.21
N PHE A 146 -20.91 -12.27 5.16
CA PHE A 146 -19.80 -11.33 5.28
C PHE A 146 -20.21 -9.92 4.88
N GLU A 147 -19.73 -8.97 5.65
CA GLU A 147 -19.90 -7.54 5.42
C GLU A 147 -18.55 -6.93 5.07
N LEU A 148 -18.54 -6.18 3.97
CA LEU A 148 -17.42 -5.36 3.57
C LEU A 148 -17.61 -3.98 4.18
N SER A 149 -16.70 -3.57 5.07
CA SER A 149 -16.69 -2.23 5.68
C SER A 149 -15.50 -1.44 5.16
N VAL A 150 -15.73 -0.17 4.81
CA VAL A 150 -14.69 0.76 4.39
C VAL A 150 -14.60 1.89 5.40
N GLU A 151 -13.42 2.11 5.97
CA GLU A 151 -13.16 3.15 6.96
C GLU A 151 -12.04 4.07 6.49
N GLU A 152 -12.16 5.36 6.79
CA GLU A 152 -11.11 6.34 6.54
C GLU A 152 -10.30 6.62 7.81
N GLU A 153 -8.98 6.67 7.68
CA GLU A 153 -8.06 7.03 8.75
C GLU A 153 -7.19 8.22 8.37
N PHE A 154 -6.99 9.13 9.32
CA PHE A 154 -6.18 10.33 9.14
C PHE A 154 -4.75 10.13 9.62
N PHE A 155 -3.79 10.53 8.78
CA PHE A 155 -2.35 10.38 9.01
C PHE A 155 -1.65 11.74 8.95
N ALA A 156 -1.51 12.38 10.12
CA ALA A 156 -0.90 13.70 10.28
C ALA A 156 0.52 13.79 9.72
N TYR A 157 1.31 12.72 9.81
CA TYR A 157 2.70 12.69 9.34
C TYR A 157 2.80 13.01 7.84
N ARG A 158 1.79 12.68 7.02
CA ARG A 158 1.77 12.99 5.58
C ARG A 158 1.77 14.50 5.32
N ILE A 159 1.07 15.27 6.16
CA ILE A 159 1.06 16.74 6.10
C ILE A 159 2.43 17.30 6.52
N VAL A 160 3.01 16.77 7.60
CA VAL A 160 4.34 17.20 8.06
C VAL A 160 5.40 16.96 6.98
N LEU A 161 5.38 15.78 6.33
CA LEU A 161 6.28 15.46 5.22
C LEU A 161 6.04 16.36 4.00
N LEU A 162 4.79 16.68 3.69
CA LEU A 162 4.46 17.58 2.58
C LEU A 162 5.00 19.00 2.84
N ILE A 163 4.79 19.54 4.04
CA ILE A 163 5.31 20.86 4.44
C ILE A 163 6.83 20.86 4.37
N LEU A 164 7.48 19.85 4.97
CA LEU A 164 8.94 19.72 4.94
C LEU A 164 9.47 19.64 3.50
N GLY A 165 8.83 18.85 2.64
CA GLY A 165 9.19 18.74 1.22
C GLY A 165 9.06 20.05 0.46
N ILE A 166 7.99 20.81 0.68
CA ILE A 166 7.79 22.13 0.07
C ILE A 166 8.86 23.12 0.57
N THR A 167 9.19 23.10 1.87
CA THR A 167 10.26 23.94 2.43
C THR A 167 11.63 23.59 1.82
N LEU A 168 11.94 22.30 1.69
CA LEU A 168 13.17 21.84 1.06
C LEU A 168 13.23 22.24 -0.42
N LEU A 169 12.15 22.06 -1.17
CA LEU A 169 12.09 22.45 -2.57
C LEU A 169 12.23 23.96 -2.75
N SER A 170 11.60 24.75 -1.87
CA SER A 170 11.69 26.21 -1.89
C SER A 170 13.08 26.73 -1.50
N SER A 171 13.81 25.99 -0.65
CA SER A 171 15.18 26.32 -0.26
C SER A 171 16.24 25.78 -1.22
N ALA A 172 15.86 24.94 -2.19
CA ALA A 172 16.80 24.27 -3.09
C ALA A 172 17.72 25.25 -3.84
N SER A 173 17.19 26.36 -4.36
CA SER A 173 17.99 27.37 -5.06
C SER A 173 18.99 28.06 -4.13
N PHE A 174 18.58 28.42 -2.93
CA PHE A 174 19.44 29.03 -1.91
C PHE A 174 20.56 28.07 -1.47
N LEU A 175 20.21 26.81 -1.19
CA LEU A 175 21.18 25.79 -0.79
C LEU A 175 22.18 25.50 -1.90
N SER A 176 21.75 25.50 -3.18
CA SER A 176 22.63 25.26 -4.32
C SER A 176 23.69 26.35 -4.54
N GLN A 177 23.41 27.60 -4.14
CA GLN A 177 24.34 28.72 -4.28
C GLN A 177 25.22 28.92 -3.03
N SER A 178 24.89 28.26 -1.93
CA SER A 178 25.63 28.41 -0.67
C SER A 178 26.92 27.59 -0.67
N LEU A 179 28.06 28.28 -0.73
CA LEU A 179 29.37 27.67 -0.54
C LEU A 179 29.48 26.94 0.80
N ALA A 180 28.91 27.52 1.87
CA ALA A 180 28.92 26.89 3.19
C ALA A 180 28.18 25.56 3.19
N PHE A 181 27.04 25.46 2.49
CA PHE A 181 26.29 24.21 2.36
C PHE A 181 27.09 23.17 1.55
N TYR A 182 27.72 23.57 0.45
CA TYR A 182 28.55 22.68 -0.35
C TYR A 182 29.76 22.14 0.43
N TYR A 183 30.53 23.02 1.08
CA TYR A 183 31.69 22.59 1.87
C TYR A 183 31.30 21.78 3.10
N SER A 184 30.25 22.17 3.83
CA SER A 184 29.79 21.42 5.00
C SER A 184 29.24 20.05 4.64
N SER A 185 28.45 19.94 3.56
CA SER A 185 27.93 18.65 3.10
C SER A 185 29.04 17.75 2.57
N ALA A 186 29.98 18.28 1.78
CA ALA A 186 31.14 17.53 1.30
C ALA A 186 32.03 17.05 2.46
N MET A 187 32.28 17.92 3.45
CA MET A 187 33.02 17.56 4.67
C MET A 187 32.27 16.51 5.49
N ALA A 188 30.95 16.63 5.66
CA ALA A 188 30.15 15.64 6.37
C ALA A 188 30.21 14.27 5.68
N ILE A 189 30.04 14.23 4.35
CA ILE A 189 30.19 13.00 3.57
C ILE A 189 31.62 12.45 3.72
N GLY A 190 32.64 13.30 3.65
CA GLY A 190 34.04 12.93 3.85
C GLY A 190 34.29 12.32 5.24
N ILE A 191 33.81 12.93 6.31
CA ILE A 191 33.92 12.42 7.68
C ILE A 191 33.22 11.07 7.81
N ILE A 192 32.01 10.93 7.26
CA ILE A 192 31.28 9.66 7.26
C ILE A 192 32.09 8.58 6.53
N LEU A 193 32.65 8.88 5.35
CA LEU A 193 33.48 7.95 4.60
C LEU A 193 34.75 7.57 5.36
N VAL A 194 35.43 8.53 6.00
CA VAL A 194 36.62 8.25 6.83
C VAL A 194 36.26 7.35 8.01
N ILE A 195 35.16 7.60 8.71
CA ILE A 195 34.67 6.73 9.78
C ILE A 195 34.40 5.32 9.24
N LEU A 196 33.74 5.19 8.09
CA LEU A 196 33.48 3.90 7.47
C LEU A 196 34.78 3.18 7.07
N ILE A 197 35.77 3.88 6.54
CA ILE A 197 37.09 3.33 6.19
C ILE A 197 37.83 2.87 7.45
N ILE A 198 37.85 3.69 8.52
CA ILE A 198 38.50 3.32 9.79
C ILE A 198 37.80 2.11 10.41
N LEU A 199 36.47 2.05 10.39
CA LEU A 199 35.72 0.87 10.83
C LEU A 199 36.10 -0.37 10.00
N TYR A 200 36.18 -0.23 8.67
CA TYR A 200 36.57 -1.32 7.77
C TYR A 200 38.03 -1.78 7.98
N GLN A 201 38.95 -0.85 8.18
CA GLN A 201 40.36 -1.16 8.44
C GLN A 201 40.55 -1.73 9.85
N GLY A 202 39.82 -1.23 10.84
CA GLY A 202 39.75 -1.79 12.19
C GLY A 202 39.27 -3.25 12.17
N MET A 203 38.35 -3.59 11.26
CA MET A 203 37.95 -4.99 11.02
C MET A 203 39.09 -5.85 10.45
N LYS A 204 40.05 -5.27 9.72
CA LYS A 204 41.16 -5.99 9.05
C LYS A 204 42.43 -6.06 9.89
N LEU A 205 42.65 -5.10 10.81
CA LEU A 205 43.85 -4.95 11.63
C LEU A 205 43.75 -5.57 13.03
N LEU A 206 42.56 -6.03 13.47
CA LEU A 206 42.45 -6.73 14.74
C LEU A 206 43.09 -8.12 14.62
N PRO A 207 44.18 -8.42 15.35
CA PRO A 207 44.70 -9.77 15.41
C PRO A 207 43.61 -10.65 16.02
N THR A 208 43.14 -11.63 15.26
CA THR A 208 42.21 -12.71 15.67
C THR A 208 42.90 -13.65 16.67
N GLY A 209 43.37 -13.11 17.81
CA GLY A 209 44.31 -13.78 18.70
C GLY A 209 43.95 -13.74 20.18
N ARG A 210 43.46 -12.61 20.74
CA ARG A 210 43.16 -12.58 22.19
C ARG A 210 42.26 -11.41 22.63
N ARG A 211 41.03 -11.76 23.04
CA ARG A 211 40.08 -11.08 23.95
C ARG A 211 39.94 -9.55 23.89
N SER A 212 38.88 -9.11 23.21
CA SER A 212 37.96 -8.10 23.76
C SER A 212 36.54 -8.54 23.43
N SER A 213 35.80 -9.05 24.42
CA SER A 213 34.40 -9.46 24.26
C SER A 213 33.52 -8.30 23.76
N LEU A 214 33.89 -7.07 24.13
CA LEU A 214 33.20 -5.86 23.71
C LEU A 214 33.31 -5.60 22.21
N ALA A 215 34.46 -5.88 21.59
CA ALA A 215 34.63 -5.71 20.15
C ALA A 215 33.76 -6.69 19.34
N ILE A 216 33.65 -7.94 19.81
CA ILE A 216 32.78 -8.95 19.18
C ILE A 216 31.30 -8.57 19.37
N VAL A 217 30.92 -8.08 20.56
CA VAL A 217 29.55 -7.62 20.83
C VAL A 217 29.19 -6.41 19.96
N LEU A 218 30.05 -5.40 19.88
CA LEU A 218 29.85 -4.23 19.00
C LEU A 218 29.82 -4.61 17.52
N TYR A 219 30.62 -5.58 17.10
CA TYR A 219 30.62 -6.08 15.73
C TYR A 219 29.32 -6.83 15.39
N SER A 220 28.90 -7.73 16.28
CA SER A 220 27.65 -8.48 16.14
C SER A 220 26.42 -7.56 16.20
N SER A 221 26.45 -6.50 17.02
CA SER A 221 25.35 -5.54 17.10
C SER A 221 25.31 -4.59 15.90
N ALA A 222 26.45 -4.13 15.38
CA ALA A 222 26.50 -3.30 14.17
C ALA A 222 26.05 -4.09 12.93
N LEU A 223 26.52 -5.34 12.76
CA LEU A 223 26.06 -6.23 11.68
C LEU A 223 24.59 -6.64 11.87
N GLY A 224 24.17 -6.92 13.10
CA GLY A 224 22.78 -7.22 13.44
C GLY A 224 21.85 -6.05 13.15
N LEU A 225 22.24 -4.83 13.52
CA LEU A 225 21.49 -3.61 13.23
C LEU A 225 21.49 -3.30 11.73
N GLY A 226 22.62 -3.43 11.05
CA GLY A 226 22.73 -3.20 9.60
C GLY A 226 21.86 -4.16 8.80
N THR A 227 21.90 -5.47 9.12
CA THR A 227 21.06 -6.48 8.47
C THR A 227 19.58 -6.31 8.80
N PHE A 228 19.25 -5.93 10.04
CA PHE A 228 17.90 -5.58 10.44
C PHE A 228 17.37 -4.38 9.64
N LEU A 229 18.15 -3.30 9.53
CA LEU A 229 17.79 -2.11 8.77
C LEU A 229 17.62 -2.41 7.28
N LEU A 230 18.53 -3.17 6.67
CA LEU A 230 18.45 -3.55 5.25
C LEU A 230 17.23 -4.42 4.93
N ARG A 231 16.72 -5.20 5.89
CA ARG A 231 15.49 -5.98 5.72
C ARG A 231 14.23 -5.16 6.02
N TYR A 232 14.28 -4.31 7.04
CA TYR A 232 13.14 -3.55 7.52
C TYR A 232 12.82 -2.34 6.64
N ILE A 233 13.84 -1.57 6.23
CA ILE A 233 13.66 -0.33 5.47
C ILE A 233 12.93 -0.58 4.14
N PRO A 234 13.27 -1.58 3.32
CA PRO A 234 12.54 -1.84 2.08
C PRO A 234 11.06 -2.19 2.33
N GLY A 235 10.78 -2.95 3.38
CA GLY A 235 9.40 -3.29 3.77
C GLY A 235 8.61 -2.06 4.21
N LEU A 236 9.23 -1.19 5.01
CA LEU A 236 8.65 0.06 5.46
C LEU A 236 8.36 1.00 4.27
N VAL A 237 9.34 1.17 3.37
CA VAL A 237 9.20 1.99 2.16
C VAL A 237 8.07 1.46 1.28
N ARG A 238 8.00 0.14 1.05
CA ARG A 238 6.90 -0.49 0.30
C ARG A 238 5.55 -0.22 0.94
N SER A 239 5.43 -0.38 2.26
CA SER A 239 4.19 -0.11 2.98
C SER A 239 3.72 1.34 2.79
N ILE A 240 4.65 2.30 2.92
CA ILE A 240 4.35 3.73 2.73
C ILE A 240 3.95 4.01 1.27
N LEU A 241 4.66 3.44 0.30
CA LEU A 241 4.34 3.58 -1.12
C LEU A 241 2.95 3.04 -1.44
N THR A 242 2.60 1.85 -0.96
CA THR A 242 1.26 1.27 -1.12
C THR A 242 0.19 2.17 -0.48
N GLU A 243 0.48 2.75 0.69
CA GLU A 243 -0.42 3.70 1.36
C GLU A 243 -0.63 5.00 0.54
N LEU A 244 0.40 5.42 -0.20
CA LEU A 244 0.34 6.56 -1.13
C LEU A 244 -0.33 6.20 -2.46
N GLY A 245 -0.63 4.92 -2.70
CA GLY A 245 -1.26 4.40 -3.92
C GLY A 245 -0.27 4.05 -5.03
N ILE A 246 1.01 3.91 -4.69
CA ILE A 246 2.08 3.42 -5.56
C ILE A 246 2.34 1.96 -5.16
N ASP A 247 1.64 1.06 -5.82
CA ASP A 247 1.71 -0.38 -5.52
C ASP A 247 2.45 -1.13 -6.64
N GLU A 248 2.99 -2.31 -6.32
CA GLU A 248 3.77 -3.14 -7.26
C GLU A 248 2.98 -3.51 -8.53
N ASP A 249 1.65 -3.60 -8.42
CA ASP A 249 0.71 -3.81 -9.53
C ASP A 249 0.82 -2.73 -10.63
N MET A 250 1.36 -1.54 -10.31
CA MET A 250 1.53 -0.44 -11.26
C MET A 250 2.71 -0.66 -12.21
N TYR A 251 3.78 -1.32 -11.74
CA TYR A 251 5.02 -1.52 -12.51
C TYR A 251 5.05 -2.85 -13.26
N ASN A 252 4.15 -3.77 -12.94
CA ASN A 252 4.13 -5.11 -13.51
C ASN A 252 2.82 -5.46 -14.24
N PRO A 253 2.51 -4.81 -15.37
CA PRO A 253 1.41 -5.25 -16.22
C PRO A 253 1.70 -6.58 -16.95
N ALA A 254 2.95 -7.08 -16.93
CA ALA A 254 3.48 -7.99 -17.94
C ALA A 254 4.01 -9.36 -17.45
N TYR A 255 4.04 -9.66 -16.14
CA TYR A 255 4.26 -11.05 -15.67
C TYR A 255 2.98 -11.90 -15.69
N GLY A 256 1.96 -11.46 -16.43
CA GLY A 256 1.03 -12.36 -17.09
C GLY A 256 1.80 -13.16 -18.14
N LYS A 257 2.46 -14.24 -17.72
CA LYS A 257 2.81 -15.31 -18.66
C LYS A 257 1.56 -15.61 -19.45
N MET A 258 1.70 -15.50 -20.77
CA MET A 258 0.85 -15.97 -21.85
C MET A 258 0.13 -17.28 -21.48
N GLY A 259 -0.95 -17.18 -20.72
CA GLY A 259 -1.88 -18.24 -20.44
C GLY A 259 -3.01 -18.05 -21.42
N ALA A 260 -2.92 -18.72 -22.56
CA ALA A 260 -3.91 -18.73 -23.61
C ALA A 260 -5.33 -18.64 -23.03
N CYS A 261 -6.12 -17.68 -23.51
CA CYS A 261 -7.56 -17.64 -23.31
C CYS A 261 -8.17 -18.95 -23.81
N LYS A 262 -8.28 -19.96 -22.94
CA LYS A 262 -9.26 -21.03 -23.13
C LYS A 262 -10.59 -20.48 -22.62
N GLY A 263 -11.54 -20.39 -23.53
CA GLY A 263 -12.87 -19.84 -23.30
C GLY A 263 -13.47 -20.36 -22.01
N VAL A 264 -13.81 -19.41 -21.12
CA VAL A 264 -14.58 -19.69 -19.91
C VAL A 264 -16.02 -19.93 -20.37
N LYS A 265 -16.49 -21.18 -20.31
CA LYS A 265 -17.91 -21.50 -20.39
C LYS A 265 -18.55 -21.14 -19.06
N TYR A 266 -19.42 -20.14 -19.06
CA TYR A 266 -20.37 -19.92 -17.98
C TYR A 266 -21.45 -21.00 -18.10
N LYS A 267 -21.67 -21.75 -17.01
CA LYS A 267 -22.79 -22.70 -16.94
C LYS A 267 -24.01 -21.90 -16.51
N GLY A 268 -24.72 -21.35 -17.50
CA GLY A 268 -26.03 -20.72 -17.31
C GLY A 268 -27.02 -21.78 -16.84
N SER A 269 -27.78 -21.45 -15.80
CA SER A 269 -28.97 -22.21 -15.42
C SER A 269 -30.03 -21.90 -16.47
N ASP A 270 -30.35 -22.88 -17.28
CA ASP A 270 -31.53 -22.88 -18.14
C ASP A 270 -32.75 -22.67 -17.26
N ASN A 271 -33.57 -21.67 -17.59
CA ASN A 271 -34.99 -21.62 -17.29
C ASN A 271 -35.64 -20.75 -18.36
N GLU A 272 -36.20 -21.43 -19.35
CA GLU A 272 -37.30 -20.91 -20.16
C GLU A 272 -38.38 -20.33 -19.25
N ALA A 273 -38.78 -19.09 -19.54
CA ALA A 273 -40.13 -18.63 -19.29
C ALA A 273 -40.56 -17.85 -20.52
N VAL A 274 -41.12 -18.60 -21.47
CA VAL A 274 -42.10 -18.13 -22.43
C VAL A 274 -43.25 -17.51 -21.64
N PHE A 275 -43.59 -16.26 -21.89
CA PHE A 275 -44.97 -15.78 -21.86
C PHE A 275 -45.13 -14.63 -22.86
N ALA A 276 -46.27 -14.69 -23.56
CA ALA A 276 -46.69 -13.95 -24.74
C ALA A 276 -46.61 -12.42 -24.64
#